data_AF-A0A7X7BHF8-F1
#
_entry.id   AF-A0A7X7BHF8-F1
#
_cell.length_a   1.000
_cell.length_b   1.000
_cell.length_c   1.000
_cell.angle_alpha   90.00
_cell.angle_beta   90.00
_cell.angle_gamma   90.00
#
_symmetry.space_group_name_H-M   'P 1'
#
loop_
_entity.id
_entity.type
_entity.pdbx_description
1 polymer ?
#
loop_
_entity_poly.entity_id
_entity_poly.type
_entity_poly.pdbx_seq_one_letter_code
_entity_poly.pdbx_strand_id
1 'polypeptide(L)'
;MDQRAHNELLQSGNCEDTNYREELIHKETKFMPKVETSLRKKIITVPDVIYKASGLLLMRRRIKSLIFTTDISIMRNHNGNALMVVYPFTPELVITQAAISVANVPVFAGVGGGTTTGKRSIGIAFQAELLGAAAVVVNSPTSNTV
;
A
#
# COMPACT_ATOMS: atom_id res chain seq x y z
N MET A 1 -21.05 -17.13 -19.93
CA MET A 1 -20.35 -17.31 -21.22
C MET A 1 -19.44 -18.52 -21.08
N ASP A 2 -19.44 -19.39 -22.08
CA ASP A 2 -18.57 -20.56 -22.17
C ASP A 2 -17.09 -20.14 -22.18
N GLN A 3 -16.22 -20.86 -21.47
CA GLN A 3 -14.79 -20.54 -21.34
C GLN A 3 -14.06 -20.56 -22.69
N ARG A 4 -14.60 -21.27 -23.69
CA ARG A 4 -14.08 -21.28 -25.05
C ARG A 4 -14.27 -19.94 -25.76
N ALA A 5 -15.43 -19.31 -25.63
CA ALA A 5 -15.72 -18.01 -26.25
C ALA A 5 -14.84 -16.89 -25.66
N HIS A 6 -14.49 -16.97 -24.37
CA HIS A 6 -13.60 -16.00 -23.72
C HIS A 6 -12.16 -16.05 -24.27
N ASN A 7 -11.67 -17.23 -24.62
CA ASN A 7 -10.31 -17.39 -25.16
C ASN A 7 -10.21 -17.02 -26.64
N GLU A 8 -11.30 -17.14 -27.41
CA GLU A 8 -11.35 -16.74 -28.82
C GLU A 8 -11.38 -15.21 -28.99
N LEU A 9 -12.00 -14.47 -28.06
CA LEU A 9 -12.03 -13.00 -28.05
C LEU A 9 -10.67 -12.35 -27.75
N LEU A 10 -9.78 -13.04 -27.00
CA LEU A 10 -8.43 -12.53 -26.71
C LEU A 10 -7.48 -12.65 -27.91
N GLN A 11 -7.80 -13.48 -28.91
CA GLN A 11 -6.94 -13.75 -30.07
C GLN A 11 -7.27 -12.88 -31.29
N SER A 12 -8.41 -12.18 -31.32
CA SER A 12 -8.91 -11.52 -32.53
C SER A 12 -8.45 -10.07 -32.74
N GLY A 13 -7.68 -9.47 -31.83
CA GLY A 13 -6.92 -8.24 -32.10
C GLY A 13 -7.70 -7.00 -32.55
N ASN A 14 -9.04 -6.97 -32.41
CA ASN A 14 -9.87 -5.81 -32.77
C ASN A 14 -10.42 -5.15 -31.51
N CYS A 15 -9.77 -4.07 -31.08
CA CYS A 15 -10.06 -3.33 -29.86
C CYS A 15 -11.03 -2.15 -30.09
N GLU A 16 -12.21 -2.37 -30.67
CA GLU A 16 -13.25 -1.33 -30.75
C GLU A 16 -14.66 -1.86 -30.45
N ASP A 17 -14.80 -2.74 -29.46
CA ASP A 17 -16.12 -3.04 -28.88
C ASP A 17 -16.41 -2.09 -27.72
N THR A 18 -17.03 -0.95 -28.04
CA THR A 18 -17.50 0.08 -27.09
C THR A 18 -18.42 -0.47 -25.99
N ASN A 19 -19.12 -1.57 -26.27
CA ASN A 19 -20.03 -2.24 -25.33
C ASN A 19 -19.32 -2.85 -24.09
N TYR A 20 -18.08 -3.35 -24.22
CA TYR A 20 -17.34 -3.84 -23.04
C TYR A 20 -16.94 -2.70 -22.08
N ARG A 21 -16.73 -1.50 -22.62
CA ARG A 21 -16.42 -0.32 -21.80
C ARG A 21 -17.64 0.18 -21.05
N GLU A 22 -18.83 0.08 -21.63
CA GLU A 22 -20.08 0.51 -20.99
C GLU A 22 -20.52 -0.43 -19.86
N GLU A 23 -20.36 -1.75 -20.00
CA GLU A 23 -20.67 -2.71 -18.91
C GLU A 23 -19.76 -2.54 -17.67
N LEU A 24 -18.50 -2.12 -17.87
CA LEU A 24 -17.58 -1.80 -16.76
C LEU A 24 -18.01 -0.56 -15.95
N ILE A 25 -18.84 0.31 -16.51
CA ILE A 25 -19.24 1.61 -15.93
C ILE A 25 -20.43 1.45 -14.96
N HIS A 26 -21.21 0.38 -15.04
CA HIS A 26 -22.34 0.11 -14.14
C HIS A 26 -22.06 -1.00 -13.13
N LYS A 27 -20.95 -0.85 -12.39
CA LYS A 27 -20.79 -1.62 -11.15
C LYS A 27 -21.72 -1.04 -10.09
N GLU A 28 -22.93 -1.60 -9.97
CA GLU A 28 -23.87 -1.28 -8.90
C GLU A 28 -23.14 -1.18 -7.56
N THR A 29 -23.37 -0.09 -6.83
CA THR A 29 -22.78 0.13 -5.51
C THR A 29 -23.35 -0.92 -4.57
N LYS A 30 -22.58 -1.99 -4.36
CA LYS A 30 -22.94 -3.06 -3.41
C LYS A 30 -23.24 -2.44 -2.05
N PHE A 31 -24.43 -2.73 -1.53
CA PHE A 31 -24.80 -2.33 -0.18
C PHE A 31 -23.80 -2.93 0.82
N MET A 32 -23.16 -2.07 1.60
CA MET A 32 -22.18 -2.45 2.62
C MET A 32 -22.76 -2.09 3.99
N PRO A 33 -23.22 -3.07 4.80
CA PRO A 33 -23.69 -2.78 6.15
C PRO A 33 -22.52 -2.30 7.01
N LYS A 34 -22.74 -1.25 7.80
CA LYS A 34 -21.74 -0.67 8.72
C LYS A 34 -22.18 -0.94 10.15
N VAL A 35 -21.28 -1.51 10.95
CA VAL A 35 -21.48 -1.74 12.39
C VAL A 35 -20.44 -0.92 13.14
N GLU A 36 -20.88 0.02 13.96
CA GLU A 36 -20.00 0.94 14.69
C GLU A 36 -20.36 1.01 16.17
N THR A 37 -19.35 1.19 17.02
CA THR A 37 -19.52 1.47 18.45
C THR A 37 -19.15 2.92 18.75
N SER A 38 -19.76 3.52 19.78
CA SER A 38 -19.49 4.92 20.17
C SER A 38 -18.01 5.20 20.44
N LEU A 39 -17.26 4.22 20.98
CA LEU A 39 -15.84 4.34 21.31
C LEU A 39 -14.89 4.21 20.10
N ARG A 40 -15.37 3.73 18.94
CA ARG A 40 -14.56 3.49 17.74
C ARG A 40 -14.86 4.44 16.58
N LYS A 41 -15.69 5.47 16.78
CA LYS A 41 -16.11 6.39 15.72
C LYS A 41 -15.01 7.33 15.21
N LYS A 42 -13.96 7.59 16.01
CA LYS A 42 -12.94 8.62 15.72
C LYS A 42 -11.68 8.09 15.04
N ILE A 43 -11.73 6.94 14.38
CA ILE A 43 -10.57 6.44 13.64
C ILE A 43 -10.30 7.29 12.39
N ILE A 44 -9.06 7.27 11.92
CA ILE A 44 -8.71 7.86 10.63
C ILE A 44 -9.22 6.94 9.51
N THR A 45 -10.11 7.47 8.68
CA THR A 45 -10.74 6.73 7.59
C THR A 45 -10.19 7.14 6.23
N VAL A 46 -9.83 6.14 5.43
CA VAL A 46 -9.49 6.32 4.02
C VAL A 46 -10.77 6.61 3.23
N PRO A 47 -10.75 7.58 2.29
CA PRO A 47 -11.92 7.93 1.50
C PRO A 47 -12.40 6.78 0.59
N ASP A 48 -13.71 6.68 0.37
CA ASP A 48 -14.33 5.61 -0.43
C ASP A 48 -13.85 5.58 -1.89
N VAL A 49 -13.31 6.69 -2.43
CA VAL A 49 -12.72 6.71 -3.78
C VAL A 49 -11.61 5.67 -3.96
N ILE A 50 -10.96 5.23 -2.86
CA ILE A 50 -9.92 4.21 -2.87
C ILE A 50 -10.37 2.88 -3.46
N TYR A 51 -11.68 2.58 -3.43
CA TYR A 51 -12.20 1.34 -4.00
C TYR A 51 -12.03 1.27 -5.53
N LYS A 52 -11.93 2.42 -6.20
CA LYS A 52 -11.64 2.52 -7.65
C LYS A 52 -10.18 2.18 -7.98
N ALA A 53 -9.26 2.26 -7.01
CA ALA A 53 -7.85 1.97 -7.24
C ALA A 53 -7.61 0.47 -7.49
N SER A 54 -6.70 0.19 -8.44
CA SER A 54 -6.14 -1.15 -8.63
C SER A 54 -5.36 -1.57 -7.39
N GLY A 55 -4.46 -0.73 -6.89
CA GLY A 55 -3.60 -1.05 -5.76
C GLY A 55 -2.46 -2.02 -6.11
N LEU A 56 -1.62 -2.31 -5.12
CA LEU A 56 -0.43 -3.15 -5.20
C LEU A 56 -0.69 -4.50 -4.53
N LEU A 57 -0.34 -5.61 -5.18
CA LEU A 57 -0.37 -6.92 -4.55
C LEU A 57 0.98 -7.20 -3.87
N LEU A 58 1.01 -7.14 -2.54
CA LEU A 58 2.19 -7.40 -1.73
C LEU A 58 1.94 -8.60 -0.82
N MET A 59 2.71 -9.68 -1.01
CA MET A 59 2.60 -10.91 -0.21
C MET A 59 1.14 -11.41 -0.06
N ARG A 60 0.41 -11.48 -1.18
CA ARG A 60 -1.02 -11.85 -1.29
C ARG A 60 -2.02 -10.87 -0.66
N ARG A 61 -1.56 -9.72 -0.16
CA ARG A 61 -2.41 -8.64 0.34
C ARG A 61 -2.49 -7.51 -0.69
N ARG A 62 -3.70 -7.08 -1.02
CA ARG A 62 -3.93 -5.95 -1.93
C ARG A 62 -3.89 -4.63 -1.15
N ILE A 63 -2.84 -3.86 -1.33
CA ILE A 63 -2.63 -2.54 -0.72
C ILE A 63 -3.17 -1.48 -1.67
N LYS A 64 -4.26 -0.80 -1.28
CA LYS A 64 -4.81 0.33 -2.06
C LYS A 64 -4.48 1.68 -1.45
N SER A 65 -4.29 1.72 -0.14
CA SER A 65 -3.99 2.92 0.64
C SER A 65 -2.76 2.75 1.51
N LEU A 66 -1.99 3.82 1.61
CA LEU A 66 -0.86 3.98 2.51
C LEU A 66 -1.16 5.17 3.43
N ILE A 67 -1.05 4.96 4.74
CA ILE A 67 -1.10 6.05 5.70
C ILE A 67 0.33 6.48 5.98
N PHE A 68 0.62 7.73 5.66
CA PHE A 68 1.93 8.31 5.89
C PHE A 68 1.97 8.97 7.28
N THR A 69 2.69 8.35 8.23
CA THR A 69 2.77 8.86 9.60
C THR A 69 3.95 8.24 10.37
N THR A 70 4.41 8.96 11.40
CA THR A 70 5.26 8.44 12.48
C THR A 70 4.54 8.42 13.83
N ASP A 71 3.29 8.88 13.89
CA ASP A 71 2.50 8.92 15.12
C ASP A 71 1.91 7.54 15.46
N ILE A 72 2.31 7.00 16.60
CA ILE A 72 1.88 5.70 17.15
C ILE A 72 0.35 5.61 17.28
N SER A 73 -0.30 6.70 17.67
CA SER A 73 -1.76 6.72 17.86
C SER A 73 -2.48 6.54 16.52
N ILE A 74 -1.95 7.15 15.46
CA ILE A 74 -2.45 7.02 14.08
C ILE A 74 -2.17 5.62 13.57
N MET A 75 -0.96 5.09 13.77
CA MET A 75 -0.58 3.73 13.34
C MET A 75 -1.52 2.63 13.86
N ARG A 76 -2.14 2.82 15.03
CA ARG A 76 -3.14 1.88 15.57
C ARG A 76 -4.57 2.15 15.14
N ASN A 77 -4.94 3.42 14.92
CA ASN A 77 -6.33 3.84 14.83
C ASN A 77 -6.70 4.32 13.42
N HIS A 78 -6.64 3.40 12.47
CA HIS A 78 -7.01 3.67 11.08
C HIS A 78 -7.62 2.47 10.37
N ASN A 79 -8.22 2.69 9.19
CA ASN A 79 -8.66 1.62 8.28
C ASN A 79 -7.81 1.47 7.00
N GLY A 80 -6.66 2.15 6.90
CA GLY A 80 -5.73 2.02 5.77
C GLY A 80 -5.14 0.63 5.61
N ASN A 81 -4.59 0.33 4.42
CA ASN A 81 -4.13 -1.03 4.11
C ASN A 81 -2.68 -1.31 4.52
N ALA A 82 -1.85 -0.27 4.56
CA ALA A 82 -0.44 -0.29 4.97
C ALA A 82 -0.03 1.07 5.56
N LEU A 83 1.08 1.07 6.30
CA LEU A 83 1.70 2.26 6.86
C LEU A 83 2.98 2.58 6.10
N MET A 84 3.21 3.86 5.83
CA MET A 84 4.48 4.37 5.32
C MET A 84 5.13 5.18 6.43
N VAL A 85 6.24 4.69 6.96
CA VAL A 85 6.94 5.26 8.11
C VAL A 85 8.24 5.85 7.60
N VAL A 86 8.13 7.08 7.11
CA VAL A 86 9.24 7.86 6.57
C VAL A 86 9.30 9.18 7.32
N TYR A 87 10.51 9.67 7.58
CA TYR A 87 10.75 10.86 8.39
C TYR A 87 11.99 11.62 7.90
N PRO A 88 12.10 12.94 8.16
CA PRO A 88 13.10 13.81 7.55
C PRO A 88 14.44 13.82 8.31
N PHE A 89 14.87 12.68 8.85
CA PHE A 89 16.16 12.52 9.53
C PHE A 89 16.71 11.12 9.26
N THR A 90 17.95 10.86 9.70
CA THR A 90 18.63 9.59 9.46
C THR A 90 17.77 8.42 9.94
N PRO A 91 17.54 7.40 9.09
CA PRO A 91 16.77 6.23 9.49
C PRO A 91 17.37 5.52 10.70
N GLU A 92 16.59 5.39 11.75
CA GLU A 92 16.93 4.63 12.95
C GLU A 92 16.06 3.37 13.02
N LEU A 93 16.72 2.23 13.19
CA LEU A 93 16.05 0.92 13.21
C LEU A 93 15.12 0.75 14.40
N VAL A 94 15.37 1.45 15.51
CA VAL A 94 14.49 1.43 16.69
C VAL A 94 13.10 1.98 16.35
N ILE A 95 13.03 3.00 15.48
CA ILE A 95 11.75 3.59 15.05
C ILE A 95 11.01 2.60 14.14
N THR A 96 11.72 1.97 13.20
CA THR A 96 11.15 0.93 12.33
C THR A 96 10.62 -0.24 13.16
N GLN A 97 11.38 -0.73 14.13
CA GLN A 97 10.96 -1.81 15.02
C GLN A 97 9.73 -1.42 15.85
N ALA A 98 9.72 -0.21 16.42
CA ALA A 98 8.58 0.30 17.17
C ALA A 98 7.34 0.37 16.27
N ALA A 99 7.47 0.92 15.07
CA ALA A 99 6.37 0.99 14.12
C ALA A 99 5.84 -0.39 13.73
N ILE A 100 6.71 -1.36 13.45
CA ILE A 100 6.32 -2.75 13.15
C ILE A 100 5.58 -3.37 14.35
N SER A 101 6.08 -3.17 15.57
CA SER A 101 5.46 -3.75 16.77
C SER A 101 4.08 -3.18 17.07
N VAL A 102 3.86 -1.91 16.73
CA VAL A 102 2.59 -1.21 16.94
C VAL A 102 1.65 -1.47 15.77
N ALA A 103 2.12 -1.52 14.53
CA ALA A 103 1.24 -1.60 13.37
C ALA A 103 0.31 -2.81 13.37
N ASN A 104 -0.96 -2.61 12.98
CA ASN A 104 -1.91 -3.69 12.67
C ASN A 104 -1.96 -4.01 11.16
N VAL A 105 -1.10 -3.39 10.37
CA VAL A 105 -1.00 -3.52 8.91
C VAL A 105 0.48 -3.56 8.49
N PRO A 106 0.80 -4.00 7.25
CA PRO A 106 2.17 -3.99 6.76
C PRO A 106 2.83 -2.60 6.84
N VAL A 107 4.09 -2.56 7.25
CA VAL A 107 4.89 -1.33 7.38
C VAL A 107 5.88 -1.22 6.23
N PHE A 108 5.89 -0.05 5.61
CA PHE A 108 6.83 0.39 4.59
C PHE A 108 7.84 1.29 5.29
N ALA A 109 9.05 0.80 5.50
CA ALA A 109 10.07 1.48 6.30
C ALA A 109 10.90 2.43 5.44
N GLY A 110 11.09 3.67 5.86
CA GLY A 110 12.07 4.58 5.25
C GLY A 110 13.50 4.13 5.57
N VAL A 111 14.34 3.96 4.55
CA VAL A 111 15.71 3.41 4.72
C VAL A 111 16.80 4.29 4.14
N GLY A 112 16.43 5.39 3.46
CA GLY A 112 17.41 6.33 2.93
C GLY A 112 16.87 7.24 1.84
N GLY A 113 17.77 7.98 1.20
CA GLY A 113 17.46 9.05 0.27
C GLY A 113 18.71 9.85 -0.05
N GLY A 114 18.60 11.15 -0.32
CA GLY A 114 19.78 11.96 -0.68
C GLY A 114 20.86 12.09 0.39
N THR A 115 20.50 12.18 1.68
CA THR A 115 21.49 12.33 2.77
C THR A 115 22.06 10.98 3.23
N THR A 116 21.20 9.96 3.31
CA THR A 116 21.60 8.59 3.67
C THR A 116 21.54 7.74 2.41
N THR A 117 22.69 7.54 1.77
CA THR A 117 22.87 6.81 0.49
C THR A 117 23.85 5.63 0.62
N GLY A 118 23.99 4.87 -0.47
CA GLY A 118 25.04 3.86 -0.66
C GLY A 118 24.92 2.67 0.30
N LYS A 119 26.08 2.15 0.73
CA LYS A 119 26.18 0.94 1.59
C LYS A 119 25.39 1.06 2.89
N ARG A 120 25.28 2.27 3.46
CA ARG A 120 24.53 2.50 4.70
C ARG A 120 23.04 2.23 4.50
N SER A 121 22.44 2.76 3.43
CA SER A 121 21.02 2.56 3.14
C SER A 121 20.71 1.10 2.80
N ILE A 122 21.64 0.40 2.15
CA ILE A 122 21.53 -1.04 1.90
C ILE A 122 21.51 -1.82 3.21
N GLY A 123 22.43 -1.51 4.15
CA GLY A 123 22.47 -2.15 5.46
C GLY A 123 21.18 -1.92 6.27
N ILE A 124 20.67 -0.69 6.25
CA ILE A 124 19.40 -0.34 6.91
C ILE A 124 18.23 -1.07 6.24
N ALA A 125 18.21 -1.15 4.91
CA ALA A 125 17.16 -1.85 4.16
C ALA A 125 17.12 -3.34 4.47
N PHE A 126 18.29 -3.98 4.48
CA PHE A 126 18.41 -5.39 4.84
C PHE A 126 17.94 -5.62 6.27
N GLN A 127 18.36 -4.79 7.21
CA GLN A 127 17.95 -4.94 8.59
C GLN A 127 16.46 -4.64 8.80
N ALA A 128 15.88 -3.67 8.10
CA ALA A 128 14.45 -3.39 8.15
C ALA A 128 13.61 -4.59 7.64
N GLU A 129 14.05 -5.26 6.58
CA GLU A 129 13.43 -6.48 6.07
C GLU A 129 13.49 -7.61 7.10
N LEU A 130 14.65 -7.86 7.71
CA LEU A 130 14.80 -8.87 8.77
C LEU A 130 13.92 -8.61 10.00
N LEU A 131 13.66 -7.34 10.32
CA LEU A 131 12.75 -6.94 11.42
C LEU A 131 11.26 -7.12 11.05
N GLY A 132 10.96 -7.47 9.79
CA GLY A 132 9.61 -7.73 9.31
C GLY A 132 8.95 -6.54 8.60
N ALA A 133 9.71 -5.56 8.13
CA ALA A 133 9.18 -4.55 7.23
C ALA A 133 8.68 -5.22 5.93
N ALA A 134 7.48 -4.86 5.48
CA ALA A 134 6.90 -5.46 4.28
C ALA A 134 7.47 -4.86 2.99
N ALA A 135 7.98 -3.64 3.06
CA ALA A 135 8.69 -2.97 1.98
C ALA A 135 9.63 -1.91 2.57
N VAL A 136 10.60 -1.48 1.74
CA VAL A 136 11.51 -0.39 2.06
C VAL A 136 11.27 0.78 1.12
N VAL A 137 11.43 2.00 1.63
CA VAL A 137 11.21 3.26 0.91
C VAL A 137 12.51 4.04 0.88
N VAL A 138 12.92 4.42 -0.34
CA VAL A 138 14.07 5.28 -0.61
C VAL A 138 13.63 6.54 -1.32
N ASN A 139 14.24 7.68 -0.99
CA ASN A 139 13.94 8.94 -1.66
C ASN A 139 14.74 9.09 -2.97
N SER A 140 14.21 9.88 -3.91
CA SER A 140 14.64 10.03 -5.31
C SER A 140 16.13 10.34 -5.58
N PRO A 141 16.89 11.09 -4.75
CA PRO A 141 18.31 11.34 -5.05
C PRO A 141 19.19 10.08 -4.89
N THR A 142 18.62 8.94 -4.54
CA THR A 142 19.34 7.67 -4.44
C THR A 142 19.69 7.17 -5.84
N SER A 143 20.99 7.12 -6.16
CA SER A 143 21.43 6.51 -7.41
C SER A 143 21.08 5.02 -7.45
N ASN A 144 20.70 4.53 -8.63
CA ASN A 144 20.53 3.10 -8.89
C ASN A 144 21.87 2.36 -9.02
N THR A 145 22.97 3.09 -9.19
CA THR A 145 24.33 2.54 -9.21
C THR A 145 24.86 2.47 -7.78
N VAL A 146 25.22 1.27 -7.34
CA VAL A 146 25.82 1.00 -6.02
C VAL A 146 27.33 1.01 -6.12
#